data_AF-A0A5C6U014-F1
#
_entry.id   AF-A0A5C6U014-F1
#
_cell.length_a   1.000
_cell.length_b   1.000
_cell.length_c   1.000
_cell.angle_alpha   90.00
_cell.angle_beta   90.00
_cell.angle_gamma   90.00
#
_symmetry.space_group_name_H-M   'P 1'
#
loop_
_entity.id
_entity.type
_entity.pdbx_description
1 polymer ?
#
loop_
_entity_poly.entity_id
_entity_poly.type
_entity_poly.pdbx_seq_one_letter_code
_entity_poly.pdbx_strand_id
1 'polypeptide(L)'
;MTELCREFGVTLRALRFYEDKGLLSPRRINGTRVYTRRDRARLALILRAKAIGSSLSEIKHYLDLYGDHGEGRAQQLNFVISRTDAAIAELEAKRAHIDATLAELRLINQTCRAQLDARKRGAKAAA
;
A
#
# COMPACT_ATOMS: atom_id res chain seq x y z
N MET A 1 -22.86 -13.71 1.29
CA MET A 1 -21.70 -13.06 0.61
C MET A 1 -21.53 -11.58 0.97
N THR A 2 -22.61 -10.87 1.32
CA THR A 2 -22.59 -9.47 1.79
C THR A 2 -21.81 -9.24 3.08
N GLU A 3 -21.79 -10.22 3.99
CA GLU A 3 -21.10 -10.10 5.28
C GLU A 3 -19.59 -9.91 5.11
N LEU A 4 -18.91 -10.76 4.31
CA LEU A 4 -17.46 -10.65 4.10
C LEU A 4 -17.08 -9.35 3.38
N CYS A 5 -17.87 -8.94 2.40
CA CYS A 5 -17.70 -7.65 1.72
C CYS A 5 -17.80 -6.47 2.70
N ARG A 6 -18.78 -6.52 3.62
CA ARG A 6 -18.96 -5.48 4.65
C ARG A 6 -17.82 -5.48 5.67
N GLU A 7 -17.43 -6.66 6.16
CA GLU A 7 -16.35 -6.83 7.13
C GLU A 7 -15.02 -6.25 6.63
N PHE A 8 -14.67 -6.53 5.37
CA PHE A 8 -13.39 -6.11 4.79
C PHE A 8 -13.48 -4.84 3.93
N GLY A 9 -14.67 -4.23 3.80
CA GLY A 9 -14.89 -3.07 2.94
C GLY A 9 -14.59 -3.33 1.46
N VAL A 10 -14.70 -4.58 1.00
CA VAL A 10 -14.40 -4.97 -0.39
C VAL A 10 -15.67 -5.20 -1.20
N THR A 11 -15.58 -4.96 -2.51
CA THR A 11 -16.69 -5.26 -3.41
C THR A 11 -16.76 -6.75 -3.74
N LEU A 12 -17.94 -7.20 -4.15
CA LEU A 12 -18.11 -8.55 -4.70
C LEU A 12 -17.22 -8.79 -5.93
N ARG A 13 -17.01 -7.74 -6.74
CA ARG A 13 -16.10 -7.77 -7.90
C ARG A 13 -14.66 -8.05 -7.46
N ALA A 14 -14.20 -7.43 -6.37
CA ALA A 14 -12.86 -7.67 -5.83
C ALA A 14 -12.70 -9.12 -5.32
N LEU A 15 -13.69 -9.65 -4.61
CA LEU A 15 -13.66 -11.05 -4.17
C LEU A 15 -13.57 -12.03 -5.34
N ARG A 16 -14.41 -11.85 -6.38
CA ARG A 16 -14.36 -12.66 -7.60
C ARG A 16 -13.01 -12.55 -8.30
N PHE A 17 -12.47 -11.34 -8.38
CA PHE A 17 -11.16 -11.12 -8.95
C PHE A 17 -10.06 -11.89 -8.20
N TYR A 18 -10.08 -11.92 -6.87
CA TYR A 18 -9.13 -12.71 -6.09
C TYR A 18 -9.34 -14.22 -6.24
N GLU A 19 -10.58 -14.70 -6.40
CA GLU A 19 -10.87 -16.08 -6.77
C GLU A 19 -10.30 -16.44 -8.15
N ASP A 20 -10.54 -15.61 -9.16
CA ASP A 20 -10.08 -15.84 -10.54
C ASP A 20 -8.54 -15.84 -10.63
N LYS A 21 -7.87 -15.12 -9.73
CA LYS A 21 -6.40 -15.12 -9.59
C LYS A 21 -5.86 -16.26 -8.72
N GLY A 22 -6.73 -17.11 -8.17
CA GLY A 22 -6.37 -18.25 -7.33
C GLY A 22 -5.87 -17.86 -5.94
N LEU A 23 -6.15 -16.63 -5.48
CA LEU A 23 -5.71 -16.15 -4.16
C LEU A 23 -6.68 -16.60 -3.06
N LEU A 24 -7.95 -16.74 -3.41
CA LEU A 24 -9.02 -17.28 -2.57
C LEU A 24 -9.64 -18.50 -3.25
N SER A 25 -10.10 -19.46 -2.46
CA SER A 25 -10.75 -20.68 -2.98
C SER A 25 -11.90 -21.09 -2.07
N PRO A 26 -12.98 -20.28 -2.01
CA PRO A 26 -14.12 -20.59 -1.15
C PRO A 26 -14.80 -21.88 -1.58
N ARG A 27 -15.31 -22.62 -0.60
CA ARG A 27 -16.15 -23.79 -0.88
C ARG A 27 -17.50 -23.34 -1.41
N ARG A 28 -18.16 -24.21 -2.17
CA ARG A 28 -19.54 -23.99 -2.63
C ARG A 28 -20.47 -24.98 -1.93
N ILE A 29 -21.49 -24.45 -1.26
CA ILE A 29 -22.57 -25.23 -0.64
C ILE A 29 -23.85 -24.79 -1.33
N ASN A 30 -24.54 -25.72 -1.99
CA ASN A 30 -25.77 -25.44 -2.76
C ASN A 30 -25.61 -24.24 -3.72
N GLY A 31 -24.50 -24.21 -4.47
CA GLY A 31 -24.18 -23.12 -5.42
C GLY A 31 -23.72 -21.81 -4.77
N THR A 32 -23.84 -21.66 -3.45
CA THR A 32 -23.46 -20.45 -2.70
C THR A 32 -22.01 -20.53 -2.21
N ARG A 33 -21.24 -19.46 -2.39
CA ARG A 33 -19.87 -19.34 -1.87
C ARG A 33 -19.86 -19.22 -0.36
N VAL A 34 -19.07 -20.07 0.28
CA VAL A 34 -18.86 -20.10 1.73
C VAL A 34 -17.37 -19.91 2.00
N TYR A 35 -17.04 -18.77 2.61
CA TYR A 35 -15.68 -18.41 2.99
C TYR A 35 -15.38 -18.90 4.40
N THR A 36 -14.32 -19.68 4.53
CA THR A 36 -13.85 -20.21 5.80
C THR A 36 -13.06 -19.17 6.57
N ARG A 37 -12.74 -19.45 7.85
CA ARG A 37 -11.82 -18.62 8.63
C ARG A 37 -10.44 -18.48 7.97
N ARG A 38 -9.97 -19.52 7.27
CA ARG A 38 -8.71 -19.47 6.48
C ARG A 38 -8.82 -18.48 5.33
N ASP A 39 -9.94 -18.46 4.62
CA ASP A 39 -10.18 -17.50 3.53
C ASP A 39 -10.23 -16.05 4.06
N ARG A 40 -10.87 -15.83 5.22
CA ARG A 40 -10.91 -14.51 5.88
C ARG A 40 -9.50 -14.03 6.24
N ALA A 41 -8.69 -14.90 6.83
CA ALA A 41 -7.29 -14.59 7.14
C ALA A 41 -6.45 -14.31 5.88
N ARG A 42 -6.63 -15.11 4.82
CA ARG A 42 -5.98 -14.86 3.52
C ARG A 42 -6.40 -13.52 2.92
N LEU A 43 -7.69 -13.18 2.94
CA LEU A 43 -8.18 -11.89 2.46
C LEU A 43 -7.57 -10.71 3.24
N ALA A 44 -7.50 -10.80 4.56
CA ALA A 44 -6.84 -9.78 5.39
C ALA A 44 -5.36 -9.58 5.01
N LEU A 45 -4.65 -10.66 4.67
CA LEU A 45 -3.25 -10.60 4.21
C LEU A 45 -3.15 -9.98 2.81
N ILE A 46 -3.99 -10.40 1.86
CA ILE A 46 -4.05 -9.84 0.51
C ILE A 46 -4.25 -8.33 0.56
N LEU A 47 -5.22 -7.85 1.36
CA LEU A 47 -5.54 -6.42 1.43
C LEU A 47 -4.40 -5.60 2.07
N ARG A 48 -3.77 -6.10 3.14
CA ARG A 48 -2.61 -5.45 3.75
C ARG A 48 -1.42 -5.37 2.79
N ALA A 49 -1.11 -6.48 2.10
CA ALA A 49 -0.04 -6.52 1.12
C ALA A 49 -0.32 -5.59 -0.09
N LYS A 50 -1.57 -5.52 -0.55
CA LYS A 50 -1.97 -4.57 -1.59
C LYS A 50 -1.81 -3.12 -1.15
N ALA A 51 -2.12 -2.79 0.11
CA ALA A 51 -2.01 -1.43 0.63
C ALA A 51 -0.55 -0.92 0.67
N ILE A 52 0.42 -1.83 0.86
CA ILE A 52 1.85 -1.51 0.84
C ILE A 52 2.49 -1.63 -0.55
N GLY A 53 1.67 -1.78 -1.60
CA GLY A 53 2.14 -1.77 -2.99
C GLY A 53 2.55 -3.12 -3.56
N SER A 54 2.39 -4.24 -2.84
CA SER A 54 2.74 -5.56 -3.37
C SER A 54 1.91 -5.93 -4.61
N SER A 55 2.55 -6.62 -5.54
CA SER A 55 1.91 -7.22 -6.71
C SER A 55 1.12 -8.48 -6.33
N LEU A 56 0.15 -8.86 -7.17
CA LEU A 56 -0.66 -10.05 -6.91
C LEU A 56 0.15 -11.35 -7.00
N SER A 57 1.19 -11.38 -7.84
CA SER A 57 2.09 -12.53 -7.97
C SER A 57 2.92 -12.72 -6.70
N GLU A 58 3.43 -11.64 -6.09
CA GLU A 58 4.14 -11.70 -4.81
C GLU A 58 3.23 -12.16 -3.68
N ILE A 59 2.00 -11.64 -3.64
CA ILE A 59 0.99 -12.07 -2.67
C ILE A 59 0.68 -13.56 -2.86
N LYS A 60 0.52 -14.01 -4.11
CA LYS A 60 0.31 -15.44 -4.40
C LYS A 60 1.48 -16.29 -3.92
N HIS A 61 2.71 -15.91 -4.27
CA HIS A 61 3.92 -16.62 -3.83
C HIS A 61 3.98 -16.73 -2.31
N TYR A 62 3.78 -15.61 -1.59
CA TYR A 62 3.71 -15.59 -0.13
C TYR A 62 2.63 -16.52 0.45
N LEU A 63 1.47 -16.57 -0.18
CA LEU A 63 0.35 -17.41 0.24
C LEU A 63 0.54 -18.90 -0.07
N ASP A 64 1.38 -19.21 -1.07
CA ASP A 64 1.72 -20.56 -1.51
C ASP A 64 2.90 -21.16 -0.72
N LEU A 65 3.72 -20.31 -0.06
CA LEU A 65 4.77 -20.74 0.89
C LEU A 65 4.21 -21.44 2.14
N TYR A 66 2.87 -21.51 2.29
CA TYR A 66 2.21 -22.16 3.42
C TYR A 66 1.94 -23.65 3.12
N GLY A 67 2.67 -24.55 3.78
CA GLY A 67 2.27 -25.95 3.87
C GLY A 67 1.08 -26.12 4.81
N ASP A 68 0.21 -27.11 4.58
CA ASP A 68 -1.06 -27.25 5.32
C ASP A 68 -0.90 -27.41 6.84
N HIS A 69 0.30 -27.75 7.33
CA HIS A 69 0.62 -27.94 8.74
C HIS A 69 1.58 -26.89 9.34
N GLY A 70 1.77 -25.73 8.69
CA GLY A 70 2.59 -24.63 9.22
C GLY A 70 4.06 -24.67 8.85
N GLU A 71 4.43 -25.59 7.94
CA GLU A 71 5.69 -25.55 7.20
C GLU A 71 5.84 -24.23 6.45
N GLY A 72 7.08 -23.76 6.29
CA GLY A 72 7.38 -22.53 5.55
C GLY A 72 7.22 -21.22 6.34
N ARG A 73 6.83 -21.25 7.63
CA ARG A 73 6.67 -20.03 8.45
C ARG A 73 7.93 -19.17 8.54
N ALA A 74 9.11 -19.77 8.69
CA ALA A 74 10.37 -19.03 8.73
C ALA A 74 10.69 -18.39 7.37
N GLN A 75 10.50 -19.12 6.26
CA GLN A 75 10.67 -18.59 4.91
C GLN A 75 9.70 -17.44 4.62
N GLN A 76 8.47 -17.55 5.11
CA GLN A 76 7.45 -16.52 5.02
C GLN A 76 7.86 -15.23 5.74
N LEU A 77 8.35 -15.35 6.98
CA LEU A 77 8.83 -14.20 7.74
C LEU A 77 10.03 -13.55 7.04
N ASN A 78 10.98 -14.34 6.56
CA ASN A 78 12.13 -13.83 5.82
C ASN A 78 11.71 -13.13 4.52
N PHE A 79 10.74 -13.68 3.78
CA PHE A 79 10.19 -13.05 2.58
C PHE A 79 9.55 -11.69 2.92
N VAL A 80 8.74 -11.64 3.98
CA VAL A 80 8.11 -10.38 4.41
C VAL A 80 9.15 -9.36 4.83
N ILE A 81 10.10 -9.74 5.70
CA ILE A 81 11.18 -8.87 6.17
C ILE A 81 11.93 -8.27 4.99
N SER A 82 12.43 -9.11 4.08
CA SER A 82 13.18 -8.64 2.90
C SER A 82 12.37 -7.66 2.04
N ARG A 83 11.08 -7.93 1.84
CA ARG A 83 10.21 -7.04 1.05
C ARG A 83 9.89 -5.74 1.76
N THR A 84 9.61 -5.79 3.06
CA THR A 84 9.33 -4.59 3.84
C THR A 84 10.56 -3.73 4.00
N ASP A 85 11.75 -4.31 4.17
CA ASP A 85 13.01 -3.57 4.27
C ASP A 85 13.30 -2.81 2.97
N ALA A 86 13.13 -3.46 1.82
CA ALA A 86 13.28 -2.81 0.52
C ALA A 86 12.28 -1.65 0.32
N ALA A 87 11.02 -1.86 0.70
CA ALA A 87 9.99 -0.82 0.59
C ALA A 87 10.24 0.35 1.55
N ILE A 88 10.69 0.08 2.78
CA ILE A 88 11.06 1.10 3.76
C ILE A 88 12.22 1.94 3.21
N ALA A 89 13.29 1.31 2.74
CA ALA A 89 14.44 2.01 2.19
C ALA A 89 14.07 2.90 0.98
N GLU A 90 13.21 2.41 0.09
CA GLU A 90 12.72 3.19 -1.06
C GLU A 90 11.90 4.41 -0.60
N LEU A 91 11.01 4.23 0.37
CA LEU A 91 10.17 5.32 0.90
C LEU A 91 10.99 6.35 1.67
N GLU A 92 12.00 5.92 2.43
CA GLU A 92 12.93 6.81 3.13
C GLU A 92 13.75 7.65 2.15
N ALA A 93 14.26 7.03 1.07
CA ALA A 93 14.97 7.75 0.02
C ALA A 93 14.07 8.79 -0.68
N LYS A 94 12.82 8.41 -1.02
CA LYS A 94 11.84 9.34 -1.59
C LYS A 94 11.51 10.48 -0.63
N ARG A 95 11.33 10.19 0.65
CA ARG A 95 11.06 11.21 1.68
C ARG A 95 12.22 12.19 1.78
N ALA A 96 13.46 11.72 1.85
CA ALA A 96 14.64 12.57 1.90
C ALA A 96 14.72 13.50 0.67
N HIS A 97 14.43 12.97 -0.52
CA HIS A 97 14.38 13.78 -1.74
C HIS A 97 13.28 14.86 -1.67
N ILE A 98 12.06 14.48 -1.27
CA ILE A 98 10.94 15.42 -1.09
C ILE A 98 11.30 16.53 -0.10
N ASP A 99 11.90 16.17 1.03
CA ASP A 99 12.29 17.12 2.07
C ASP A 99 13.34 18.12 1.56
N ALA A 100 14.34 17.65 0.80
CA ALA A 100 15.34 18.50 0.16
C ALA A 100 14.71 19.46 -0.87
N THR A 101 13.86 18.95 -1.75
CA THR A 101 13.15 19.77 -2.75
C THR A 101 12.24 20.81 -2.08
N LEU A 102 11.54 20.43 -1.00
CA LEU A 102 10.71 21.38 -0.24
C LEU A 102 11.53 22.48 0.41
N ALA A 103 12.73 22.17 0.92
CA ALA A 103 13.62 23.18 1.49
C ALA A 103 14.05 24.21 0.44
N GLU A 104 14.45 23.76 -0.75
CA GLU A 104 14.86 24.64 -1.84
C GLU A 104 13.69 25.50 -2.36
N LEU A 105 12.52 24.90 -2.57
CA LEU A 105 11.32 25.63 -2.98
C LEU A 105 10.93 26.71 -1.96
N ARG A 106 11.05 26.44 -0.66
CA ARG A 106 10.79 27.42 0.40
C ARG A 106 11.78 28.58 0.34
N LEU A 107 13.07 28.31 0.13
CA LEU A 107 14.09 29.35 0.02
C LEU A 107 13.84 30.25 -1.19
N ILE A 108 13.57 29.66 -2.35
CA ILE A 108 13.24 30.40 -3.58
C ILE A 108 11.99 31.26 -3.33
N ASN A 109 10.93 30.68 -2.76
CA ASN A 109 9.68 31.39 -2.49
C ASN A 109 9.88 32.59 -1.56
N GLN A 110 10.61 32.41 -0.46
CA GLN A 110 10.93 33.48 0.50
C GLN A 110 11.74 34.59 -0.17
N THR A 111 12.73 34.23 -0.99
CA THR A 111 13.59 35.19 -1.70
C THR A 111 12.77 36.04 -2.67
N CYS A 112 11.92 35.41 -3.48
CA CYS A 112 11.03 36.12 -4.42
C CYS A 112 10.07 37.07 -3.68
N ARG A 113 9.49 36.64 -2.56
CA ARG A 113 8.63 37.49 -1.73
C ARG A 113 9.35 38.72 -1.20
N ALA A 114 10.54 38.53 -0.62
CA ALA A 114 11.35 39.63 -0.10
C ALA A 114 11.72 40.66 -1.18
N GLN A 115 12.10 40.19 -2.38
CA GLN A 115 12.40 41.07 -3.51
C GLN A 115 11.17 41.86 -3.98
N LEU A 116 10.00 41.22 -4.03
CA LEU A 116 8.76 41.88 -4.41
C LEU A 116 8.37 42.98 -3.40
N ASP A 117 8.51 42.71 -2.10
CA ASP A 117 8.20 43.67 -1.04
C ASP A 117 9.18 44.83 -1.00
N ALA A 118 10.47 44.59 -1.30
CA ALA A 118 11.46 45.65 -1.46
C ALA A 118 11.11 46.58 -2.64
N ARG A 119 10.73 46.03 -3.80
CA ARG A 119 10.31 46.83 -4.97
C ARG A 119 9.05 47.66 -4.69
N LYS A 120 8.05 47.09 -4.03
CA LYS A 120 6.82 47.81 -3.64
C LYS A 120 7.10 49.00 -2.71
N ARG A 121 8.01 48.82 -1.74
CA ARG A 121 8.43 49.90 -0.83
C ARG A 121 9.20 51.01 -1.55
N GLY A 122 10.12 50.65 -2.45
CA GLY A 122 10.86 51.63 -3.26
C GLY A 122 9.95 52.47 -4.16
N ALA A 123 8.95 51.84 -4.80
CA ALA A 123 7.98 52.55 -5.63
C ALA A 123 7.10 53.53 -4.84
N LYS A 124 6.75 53.19 -3.59
CA LYS A 124 5.94 54.07 -2.73
C LYS A 124 6.72 55.25 -2.15
N ALA A 125 8.04 55.13 -2.02
CA ALA A 125 8.90 56.23 -1.53
C ALA A 125 9.27 57.24 -2.62
N ALA A 126 9.11 56.88 -3.90
CA ALA A 126 9.41 57.72 -5.06
C ALA A 126 8.16 58.44 -5.64
N ALA A 127 6.98 58.22 -5.05
CA ALA A 127 5.71 58.85 -5.40
C ALA A 127 5.27 59.78 -4.26
#